data_AF-A0A2W6DBG5-F1
#
_entry.id   AF-A0A2W6DBG5-F1
#
_cell.length_a   1.000
_cell.length_b   1.000
_cell.length_c   1.000
_cell.angle_alpha   90.00
_cell.angle_beta   90.00
_cell.angle_gamma   90.00
#
_symmetry.space_group_name_H-M   'P 1'
#
loop_
_entity.id
_entity.type
_entity.pdbx_description
1 polymer ?
#
loop_
_entity_poly.entity_id
_entity_poly.type
_entity_poly.pdbx_seq_one_letter_code
_entity_poly.pdbx_strand_id
1 'polypeptide(L)'
;MPVAVFCPARLRAYRHLRGWDRPGLASAANTIVEVVATIETGRASPCPGLVTGLAEALGCPPAALHTTSDPGDNAGYWEVICAALPPLSSTQIATLGIVLRRIHSATGHPVPDATGQRRAA
;
A
#
# COMPACT_ATOMS: atom_id res chain seq x y z
N MET A 1 20.73 5.13 -9.72
CA MET A 1 19.33 5.48 -10.01
C MET A 1 18.45 4.40 -9.39
N PRO A 2 17.54 4.72 -8.45
CA PRO A 2 16.62 3.73 -7.91
C PRO A 2 15.71 3.20 -9.03
N VAL A 3 15.43 1.89 -9.00
CA VAL A 3 14.60 1.22 -10.02
C VAL A 3 13.16 1.24 -9.54
N ALA A 4 12.23 1.64 -10.41
CA ALA A 4 10.81 1.59 -10.12
C ALA A 4 10.34 0.12 -10.07
N VAL A 5 9.68 -0.27 -8.98
CA VAL A 5 9.16 -1.62 -8.76
C VAL A 5 7.65 -1.55 -8.59
N PHE A 6 6.92 -2.46 -9.22
CA PHE A 6 5.47 -2.53 -9.07
C PHE A 6 5.09 -2.74 -7.60
N CYS A 7 4.10 -1.99 -7.11
CA CYS A 7 3.68 -2.01 -5.72
C CYS A 7 2.24 -2.57 -5.57
N PRO A 8 2.07 -3.82 -5.10
CA PRO A 8 0.76 -4.41 -4.84
C PRO A 8 -0.15 -3.56 -3.95
N ALA A 9 0.45 -2.85 -3.01
CA ALA A 9 -0.29 -2.06 -2.06
C ALA A 9 -0.85 -0.77 -2.69
N ARG A 10 -0.15 -0.17 -3.65
CA ARG A 10 -0.68 0.97 -4.44
C ARG A 10 -1.85 0.53 -5.32
N LEU A 11 -1.77 -0.64 -5.95
CA LEU A 11 -2.89 -1.22 -6.70
C LEU A 11 -4.15 -1.33 -5.83
N ARG A 12 -4.04 -1.93 -4.64
CA ARG A 12 -5.15 -2.04 -3.68
C ARG A 12 -5.73 -0.67 -3.34
N ALA A 13 -4.85 0.28 -3.03
CA ALA A 13 -5.26 1.60 -2.58
C ALA A 13 -6.03 2.36 -3.67
N TYR A 14 -5.56 2.36 -4.93
CA TYR A 14 -6.30 2.92 -6.07
C TYR A 14 -7.62 2.20 -6.32
N ARG A 15 -7.66 0.86 -6.21
CA ARG A 15 -8.90 0.10 -6.35
C ARG A 15 -9.95 0.54 -5.33
N HIS A 16 -9.55 0.67 -4.06
CA HIS A 16 -10.43 1.16 -3.00
C HIS A 16 -10.85 2.62 -3.20
N LEU A 17 -9.92 3.51 -3.57
CA LEU A 17 -10.18 4.91 -3.88
C LEU A 17 -11.27 5.08 -4.96
N ARG A 18 -11.26 4.19 -5.95
CA ARG A 18 -12.20 4.19 -7.06
C ARG A 18 -13.48 3.39 -6.78
N GLY A 19 -13.62 2.81 -5.59
CA GLY A 19 -14.80 2.02 -5.19
C GLY A 19 -14.94 0.69 -5.92
N TRP A 20 -13.88 0.16 -6.53
CA TRP A 20 -13.93 -1.10 -7.26
C TRP A 20 -13.78 -2.29 -6.32
N ASP A 21 -14.58 -3.32 -6.56
CA ASP A 21 -14.28 -4.66 -6.10
C ASP A 21 -13.29 -5.36 -7.05
N ARG A 22 -12.76 -6.51 -6.64
CA ARG A 22 -11.80 -7.25 -7.48
C ARG A 22 -12.40 -7.76 -8.79
N PRO A 23 -13.64 -8.33 -8.82
CA PRO A 23 -14.28 -8.73 -10.07
C PRO A 23 -14.45 -7.58 -11.05
N GLY A 24 -14.90 -6.42 -10.58
CA GLY A 24 -15.04 -5.23 -11.40
C GLY A 24 -13.70 -4.79 -12.00
N LEU A 25 -12.65 -4.68 -11.17
CA LEU A 25 -11.34 -4.29 -11.68
C LEU A 25 -10.79 -5.30 -12.70
N ALA A 26 -10.98 -6.60 -12.44
CA ALA A 26 -10.56 -7.64 -13.35
C ALA A 26 -11.25 -7.50 -14.72
N SER A 27 -12.57 -7.31 -14.71
CA SER A 27 -13.34 -7.08 -15.94
C SER A 27 -12.88 -5.83 -16.69
N ALA A 28 -12.65 -4.72 -15.99
CA ALA A 28 -12.23 -3.46 -16.60
C ALA A 28 -10.81 -3.51 -17.17
N ALA A 29 -9.90 -4.25 -16.53
CA ALA A 29 -8.52 -4.44 -16.97
C ALA A 29 -8.35 -5.64 -17.93
N ASN A 30 -9.44 -6.23 -18.41
CA ASN A 30 -9.45 -7.41 -19.28
C ASN A 30 -8.59 -8.58 -18.73
N THR A 31 -8.79 -8.91 -17.46
CA THR A 31 -8.12 -10.01 -16.75
C THR A 31 -9.12 -10.78 -15.89
N ILE A 32 -8.63 -11.73 -15.09
CA ILE A 32 -9.46 -12.54 -14.19
C ILE A 32 -9.24 -12.17 -12.71
N VAL A 33 -10.24 -12.44 -11.87
CA VAL A 33 -10.24 -12.04 -10.46
C VAL A 33 -9.08 -12.67 -9.67
N GLU A 34 -8.71 -13.91 -10.01
CA GLU A 34 -7.60 -14.63 -9.41
C GLU A 34 -6.27 -13.92 -9.67
N VAL A 35 -6.05 -13.41 -10.87
CA VAL A 35 -4.83 -12.67 -11.23
C VAL A 35 -4.72 -11.40 -10.39
N VAL A 36 -5.81 -10.62 -10.30
CA VAL A 36 -5.86 -9.42 -9.46
C VAL A 36 -5.58 -9.77 -7.99
N ALA A 37 -6.20 -10.80 -7.43
CA ALA A 37 -5.99 -11.21 -6.04
C ALA A 37 -4.54 -11.67 -5.78
N THR A 38 -3.93 -12.38 -6.73
CA THR A 38 -2.55 -12.89 -6.61
C THR A 38 -1.54 -11.74 -6.68
N ILE A 39 -1.77 -10.77 -7.57
CA ILE A 39 -0.96 -9.54 -7.66
C ILE A 39 -1.11 -8.71 -6.39
N GLU A 40 -2.34 -8.45 -5.93
CA GLU A 40 -2.58 -7.66 -4.73
C GLU A 40 -1.94 -8.28 -3.48
N THR A 41 -1.85 -9.60 -3.39
CA THR A 41 -1.18 -10.29 -2.28
C THR A 41 0.34 -10.38 -2.44
N GLY A 42 0.90 -9.86 -3.53
CA GLY A 42 2.34 -9.90 -3.82
C GLY A 42 2.85 -11.28 -4.23
N ARG A 43 1.95 -12.22 -4.52
CA ARG A 43 2.30 -13.59 -4.95
C ARG A 43 2.59 -13.70 -6.44
N ALA A 44 2.27 -12.66 -7.22
CA ALA A 44 2.62 -12.55 -8.63
C ALA A 44 2.98 -11.10 -8.97
N SER A 45 3.87 -10.92 -9.94
CA SER A 45 4.17 -9.61 -10.53
C SER A 45 3.50 -9.51 -11.90
N PRO A 46 2.76 -8.44 -12.19
CA PRO A 46 2.13 -8.25 -13.50
C PRO A 46 3.17 -7.98 -14.59
N CYS A 47 2.87 -8.41 -15.82
CA CYS A 47 3.62 -7.97 -16.98
C CYS A 47 3.30 -6.49 -17.31
N PRO A 48 4.16 -5.77 -18.05
CA PRO A 48 3.95 -4.35 -18.36
C PRO A 48 2.59 -4.04 -19.01
N GLY A 49 2.10 -4.91 -19.92
CA GLY A 49 0.80 -4.73 -20.55
C GLY A 49 -0.37 -4.80 -19.56
N LEU A 50 -0.30 -5.70 -18.58
CA LEU A 50 -1.30 -5.79 -17.52
C LEU A 50 -1.25 -4.59 -16.59
N VAL A 51 -0.06 -4.04 -16.30
CA VAL A 51 0.06 -2.80 -15.52
C VAL A 51 -0.63 -1.64 -16.22
N THR A 52 -0.47 -1.51 -17.54
CA THR A 52 -1.16 -0.47 -18.32
C THR A 52 -2.67 -0.63 -18.24
N GLY A 53 -3.21 -1.84 -18.46
CA GLY A 53 -4.65 -2.07 -18.37
C GLY A 53 -5.24 -1.82 -16.98
N LEU A 54 -4.51 -2.20 -15.92
CA LEU A 54 -4.91 -1.88 -14.54
C LEU A 54 -4.90 -0.37 -14.29
N ALA A 55 -3.89 0.34 -14.78
CA ALA A 55 -3.76 1.79 -14.59
C ALA A 55 -4.87 2.57 -15.33
N GLU A 56 -5.20 2.14 -16.55
CA GLU A 56 -6.31 2.70 -17.33
C GLU A 56 -7.66 2.48 -16.63
N ALA A 57 -7.94 1.25 -16.16
CA ALA A 57 -9.16 0.95 -15.40
C ALA A 57 -9.29 1.79 -14.12
N LEU A 58 -8.17 2.13 -13.49
CA LEU A 58 -8.11 2.94 -12.28
C LEU A 58 -8.06 4.45 -12.56
N GLY A 59 -7.95 4.86 -13.83
CA GLY A 59 -7.81 6.26 -14.22
C GLY A 59 -6.58 6.93 -13.60
N CYS A 60 -5.43 6.26 -13.65
CA CYS A 60 -4.14 6.77 -13.18
C CYS A 60 -3.01 6.41 -14.17
N PRO A 61 -1.88 7.13 -14.18
CA PRO A 61 -0.74 6.74 -15.00
C PRO A 61 -0.07 5.44 -14.49
N PRO A 62 0.51 4.57 -15.35
CA PRO A 62 1.15 3.31 -14.92
C PRO A 62 2.24 3.48 -13.85
N ALA A 63 2.97 4.60 -13.89
CA ALA A 63 3.99 4.93 -12.89
C ALA A 63 3.39 5.07 -11.47
N ALA A 64 2.11 5.43 -11.33
CA ALA A 64 1.46 5.55 -10.03
C ALA A 64 1.24 4.21 -9.32
N LEU A 65 1.36 3.09 -10.04
CA LEU A 65 1.31 1.73 -9.49
C LEU A 65 2.70 1.22 -9.06
N HIS A 66 3.75 2.02 -9.24
CA HIS A 66 5.11 1.68 -8.85
C HIS A 66 5.53 2.44 -7.59
N THR A 67 6.52 1.90 -6.90
CA THR A 67 7.28 2.58 -5.85
C THR A 67 8.74 2.62 -6.27
N THR A 68 9.52 3.53 -5.71
CA THR A 68 10.97 3.38 -5.77
C THR A 68 11.40 2.37 -4.72
N SER A 69 12.55 1.73 -4.93
CA SER A 69 13.17 0.85 -3.94
C SER A 69 13.77 1.60 -2.74
N ASP A 70 13.56 2.92 -2.65
CA ASP A 70 13.94 3.74 -1.51
C ASP A 70 12.83 3.71 -0.43
N PRO A 71 13.10 3.13 0.75
CA PRO A 71 12.15 3.13 1.86
C PRO A 71 11.76 4.54 2.36
N GLY A 72 12.48 5.59 1.98
CA GLY A 72 12.14 6.99 2.26
C GLY A 72 11.07 7.57 1.34
N ASP A 73 10.86 6.98 0.15
CA ASP A 73 9.92 7.45 -0.86
C ASP A 73 8.58 6.70 -0.79
N ASN A 74 7.95 6.79 0.38
CA ASN A 74 6.62 6.24 0.63
C ASN A 74 5.53 7.31 0.55
N ALA A 75 5.86 8.56 0.19
CA ALA A 75 4.92 9.68 0.24
C ALA A 75 3.68 9.40 -0.62
N GLY A 76 3.88 8.99 -1.87
CA GLY A 76 2.79 8.61 -2.75
C GLY A 76 2.08 7.30 -2.38
N TYR A 77 2.66 6.47 -1.50
CA TYR A 77 2.00 5.29 -0.93
C TYR A 77 1.08 5.69 0.23
N TRP A 78 1.56 6.56 1.13
CA TRP A 78 0.80 7.06 2.27
C TRP A 78 -0.33 8.01 1.86
N GLU A 79 -0.14 8.85 0.83
CA GLU A 79 -1.22 9.68 0.30
C GLU A 79 -2.42 8.86 -0.17
N VAL A 80 -2.18 7.79 -0.95
CA VAL A 80 -3.26 6.96 -1.49
C VAL A 80 -3.92 6.13 -0.39
N ILE A 81 -3.16 5.64 0.60
CA ILE A 81 -3.75 4.96 1.77
C ILE A 81 -4.58 5.91 2.60
N CYS A 82 -4.07 7.10 2.92
CA CYS A 82 -4.81 8.10 3.67
C CYS A 82 -6.07 8.55 2.93
N ALA A 83 -6.02 8.68 1.60
CA ALA A 83 -7.18 9.01 0.78
C ALA A 83 -8.23 7.88 0.70
N ALA A 84 -7.81 6.62 0.86
CA ALA A 84 -8.71 5.47 0.90
C ALA A 84 -9.32 5.21 2.29
N LEU A 85 -8.77 5.81 3.36
CA LEU A 85 -9.34 5.69 4.70
C LEU A 85 -10.57 6.60 4.84
N PRO A 86 -11.70 6.10 5.35
CA PRO A 86 -12.79 6.98 5.75
C PRO A 86 -12.29 7.95 6.84
N PRO A 87 -12.84 9.17 6.93
CA PRO A 87 -12.46 10.11 7.98
C PRO A 87 -12.70 9.46 9.34
N LEU A 88 -11.64 9.35 10.13
CA LEU A 88 -11.70 8.80 11.47
C LEU A 88 -12.04 9.92 12.46
N SER A 89 -12.97 9.64 13.37
CA SER A 89 -13.21 10.51 14.53
C SER A 89 -11.99 10.53 15.46
N SER A 90 -11.88 11.57 16.29
CA SER A 90 -10.80 11.70 17.29
C SER A 90 -10.72 10.48 18.20
N THR A 91 -11.85 9.89 18.57
CA THR A 91 -11.92 8.67 19.38
C THR A 91 -11.32 7.47 18.66
N GLN A 92 -11.68 7.26 17.39
CA GLN A 92 -11.12 6.16 16.58
C GLN A 92 -9.61 6.31 16.39
N ILE A 93 -9.12 7.53 16.16
CA ILE A 93 -7.69 7.83 16.07
C ILE A 93 -6.98 7.48 17.39
N ALA A 94 -7.54 7.91 18.53
CA ALA A 94 -6.98 7.62 19.85
C ALA A 94 -6.94 6.10 20.13
N THR A 95 -8.01 5.37 19.79
CA THR A 95 -8.08 3.91 19.93
C THR A 95 -7.02 3.22 19.06
N LEU A 96 -6.86 3.64 17.81
CA LEU A 96 -5.84 3.10 16.91
C LEU A 96 -4.43 3.31 17.50
N GLY A 97 -4.16 4.51 18.02
CA GLY A 97 -2.88 4.84 18.67
C GLY A 97 -2.57 3.97 19.88
N ILE A 98 -3.57 3.64 20.70
CA ILE A 98 -3.40 2.74 21.86
C ILE A 98 -3.03 1.32 21.39
N VAL A 99 -3.74 0.80 20.38
CA VAL A 99 -3.49 -0.54 19.83
C VAL A 99 -2.09 -0.64 19.24
N LEU A 100 -1.69 0.32 18.40
CA LEU A 100 -0.36 0.35 17.80
C LEU A 100 0.75 0.42 18.85
N ARG A 101 0.57 1.23 19.90
CA ARG A 101 1.51 1.31 21.03
C ARG A 101 1.66 -0.02 21.74
N ARG A 102 0.54 -0.72 22.02
CA ARG A 102 0.57 -2.03 22.65
C ARG A 102 1.27 -3.08 21.80
N ILE A 103 1.01 -3.12 20.49
CA ILE A 103 1.69 -4.03 19.56
C ILE A 103 3.19 -3.76 19.60
N HIS A 104 3.61 -2.50 19.51
CA HIS A 104 5.01 -2.11 19.57
C HIS A 104 5.69 -2.53 20.90
N SER A 105 5.02 -2.30 22.03
CA SER A 105 5.53 -2.73 23.34
C SER A 105 5.57 -4.26 23.50
N ALA A 106 4.69 -4.99 22.81
CA ALA A 106 4.62 -6.46 22.88
C ALA A 106 5.62 -7.16 21.97
N THR A 107 6.05 -6.55 20.86
CA THR A 107 6.98 -7.17 19.90
C THR A 107 8.46 -7.06 20.30
N GLY A 108 8.78 -6.41 21.42
CA GLY A 108 10.13 -6.42 22.02
C GLY A 108 11.23 -5.80 21.14
N HIS A 109 10.89 -5.13 20.04
CA HIS A 109 11.88 -4.50 19.18
C HIS A 109 12.32 -3.18 19.83
N PRO A 110 13.60 -3.04 20.22
CA PRO A 110 14.07 -1.78 20.78
C PRO A 110 13.94 -0.69 19.72
N VAL A 111 13.21 0.38 20.05
CA VAL A 111 13.24 1.61 19.27
C VAL A 111 14.67 2.14 19.32
N PRO A 112 15.36 2.32 18.18
CA PRO A 112 16.60 3.09 18.20
C PRO A 112 16.25 4.50 18.68
N ASP A 113 16.89 4.92 19.77
CA ASP A 113 16.76 6.29 20.27
C ASP A 113 17.14 7.27 19.14
N ALA A 114 16.66 8.51 19.18
CA ALA A 114 16.95 9.53 18.15
C ALA A 114 18.46 9.81 17.96
N THR A 115 19.28 9.29 18.87
CA THR A 115 20.75 9.33 18.92
C THR A 115 21.45 8.01 18.55
N GLY A 116 20.72 6.95 18.18
CA GLY A 116 21.31 5.70 17.67
C GLY A 116 22.07 4.84 18.69
N GLN A 117 21.90 5.06 20.00
CA GLN A 117 22.52 4.22 21.03
C GLN A 117 21.49 3.31 21.72
N ARG A 118 21.77 2.00 21.72
CA ARG A 118 21.00 0.99 22.47
C ARG A 118 21.31 1.14 23.96
N ARG A 119 20.30 1.42 24.79
CA ARG A 119 20.42 1.29 26.24
C ARG A 119 20.39 -0.19 26.62
N ALA A 120 21.45 -0.66 27.29
CA ALA A 120 21.45 -1.93 28.01
C ALA A 120 20.62 -1.79 29.29
N ALA A 121 19.94 -2.88 29.64
CA ALA A 121 19.13 -3.02 30.85
C ALA A 121 19.97 -2.87 32.13
#